data_AF-A0A2V5PTE5-F1
#
_entry.id   AF-A0A2V5PTE5-F1
#
_cell.length_a   1.000
_cell.length_b   1.000
_cell.length_c   1.000
_cell.angle_alpha   90.00
_cell.angle_beta   90.00
_cell.angle_gamma   90.00
#
_symmetry.space_group_name_H-M   'P 1'
#
loop_
_entity.id
_entity.type
_entity.pdbx_description
1 polymer ?
#
loop_
_entity_poly.entity_id
_entity_poly.type
_entity_poly.pdbx_seq_one_letter_code
_entity_poly.pdbx_strand_id
1 'polypeptide(L)' 'PAPRTYRQLVKGKQKTVTDGPFAEAKDIVGGYTLIEARDLDQGVELSKGCPIFEVEGTVEVRPVMKLNM' A
#
# COMPACT_ATOMS: atom_id res chain seq x y z
N PRO A 1 3.32 -10.25 18.22
CA PRO A 1 3.09 -9.56 16.93
C PRO A 1 4.16 -8.48 16.72
N ALA A 2 4.87 -8.50 15.59
CA ALA A 2 5.81 -7.43 15.26
C ALA A 2 5.05 -6.09 15.16
N PRO A 3 5.64 -4.96 15.58
CA PRO A 3 5.01 -3.66 15.42
C PRO A 3 4.75 -3.40 13.94
N ARG A 4 3.51 -3.10 13.57
CA ARG A 4 3.16 -2.72 12.19
C ARG A 4 4.04 -1.55 11.78
N THR A 5 4.80 -1.74 10.72
CA THR A 5 5.66 -0.70 10.15
C THR A 5 4.80 0.41 9.53
N TYR A 6 5.40 1.58 9.29
CA TYR A 6 4.73 2.72 8.64
C TYR A 6 4.26 2.43 7.20
N ARG A 7 4.48 1.21 6.67
CA ARG A 7 4.15 0.85 5.29
C ARG A 7 3.57 -0.55 5.26
N GLN A 8 2.47 -0.72 4.54
CA GLN A 8 1.82 -2.01 4.33
C GLN A 8 1.79 -2.33 2.85
N LEU A 9 2.02 -3.60 2.52
CA LEU A 9 1.88 -4.11 1.16
C LEU A 9 0.55 -4.86 1.04
N VAL A 10 -0.19 -4.63 -0.05
CA VAL A 10 -1.37 -5.42 -0.42
C VAL A 10 -1.09 -6.08 -1.76
N LYS A 11 -1.26 -7.40 -1.86
CA LYS A 11 -0.84 -8.18 -3.04
C LYS A 11 -1.92 -9.12 -3.56
N GLY A 12 -1.99 -9.19 -4.89
CA GLY A 12 -2.72 -10.21 -5.64
C GLY A 12 -4.23 -10.17 -5.45
N LYS A 13 -4.95 -11.08 -6.13
CA LYS A 13 -6.42 -11.14 -6.09
C LYS A 13 -7.00 -11.37 -4.70
N GLN A 14 -6.25 -12.09 -3.85
CA GLN A 14 -6.64 -12.36 -2.47
C GLN A 14 -6.40 -11.18 -1.52
N LYS A 15 -5.74 -10.11 -2.00
CA LYS A 15 -5.52 -8.87 -1.26
C LYS A 15 -4.81 -9.13 0.08
N THR A 16 -3.79 -9.97 0.03
CA THR A 16 -3.00 -10.37 1.20
C THR A 16 -2.19 -9.18 1.68
N VAL A 17 -2.25 -8.89 2.99
CA VAL A 17 -1.54 -7.78 3.62
C VAL A 17 -0.26 -8.28 4.28
N THR A 18 0.88 -7.66 3.98
CA THR A 18 2.19 -8.02 4.56
C THR A 18 3.03 -6.79 4.92
N ASP A 19 4.00 -6.97 5.82
CA ASP A 19 4.95 -5.93 6.26
C ASP A 19 6.23 -5.93 5.38
N GLY A 20 6.08 -6.19 4.07
CA GLY A 20 7.16 -6.33 3.08
C GLY A 20 7.12 -7.65 2.27
N PRO A 21 8.07 -7.90 1.34
CA PRO A 21 9.05 -6.96 0.78
C PRO A 21 8.38 -5.93 -0.13
N PHE A 22 8.88 -4.70 -0.07
CA PHE A 22 8.37 -3.57 -0.87
C PHE A 22 8.98 -3.59 -2.27
N ALA A 23 8.51 -2.70 -3.16
CA ALA A 23 9.04 -2.59 -4.51
C ALA A 23 10.58 -2.45 -4.49
N GLU A 24 11.28 -3.36 -5.14
CA GLU A 24 12.72 -3.32 -5.34
C GLU A 24 13.07 -2.42 -6.54
N ALA A 25 14.34 -2.06 -6.72
CA ALA A 25 14.76 -1.17 -7.81
C ALA A 25 14.45 -1.69 -9.22
N LYS A 26 14.11 -2.99 -9.35
CA LYS A 26 13.69 -3.62 -10.61
C LYS A 26 12.19 -3.57 -10.84
N ASP A 27 11.40 -3.22 -9.83
CA ASP A 27 9.95 -3.12 -9.94
C ASP A 27 9.56 -1.79 -10.56
N ILE A 28 8.62 -1.83 -11.50
CA ILE A 28 8.09 -0.64 -12.17
C ILE A 28 6.91 -0.12 -11.37
N VAL A 29 7.01 1.12 -10.89
CA VAL A 29 5.87 1.83 -10.31
C VAL A 29 4.98 2.33 -11.45
N GLY A 30 3.84 1.67 -11.66
CA GLY A 30 2.88 2.04 -12.71
C GLY A 30 2.07 3.30 -12.43
N GLY A 31 2.10 3.81 -11.19
CA GLY A 31 1.39 5.03 -10.78
C GLY A 31 1.25 5.12 -9.26
N TYR A 32 0.60 6.19 -8.80
CA TYR A 32 0.23 6.37 -7.40
C TYR A 32 -1.13 7.08 -7.28
N THR A 33 -1.76 6.96 -6.13
CA THR A 33 -3.00 7.64 -5.79
C THR A 33 -2.87 8.19 -4.38
N LEU A 34 -3.33 9.43 -4.18
CA LEU A 34 -3.38 10.05 -2.86
C LEU A 34 -4.82 9.94 -2.33
N ILE A 35 -4.95 9.46 -1.10
CA ILE A 35 -6.24 9.29 -0.42
C ILE A 35 -6.18 9.93 0.96
N GLU A 36 -7.33 10.36 1.46
CA GLU A 36 -7.49 10.73 2.86
C GLU A 36 -7.92 9.49 3.66
N ALA A 37 -7.19 9.20 4.72
CA ALA A 37 -7.48 8.11 5.64
C ALA A 37 -7.17 8.53 7.08
N ARG A 38 -7.99 8.08 8.02
CA ARG A 38 -7.86 8.32 9.46
C ARG A 38 -6.61 7.66 10.06
N ASP A 39 -6.21 6.51 9.51
CA ASP A 39 -5.08 5.69 9.95
C ASP A 39 -4.58 4.79 8.79
N LEU A 40 -3.44 4.12 9.01
CA LEU A 40 -2.82 3.23 8.02
C LEU A 40 -3.73 2.04 7.67
N ASP A 41 -4.46 1.51 8.64
CA ASP A 41 -5.35 0.36 8.43
C ASP A 41 -6.52 0.71 7.51
N GLN A 42 -7.11 1.89 7.67
CA GLN A 42 -8.14 2.38 6.75
C GLN A 42 -7.55 2.63 5.37
N GLY A 43 -6.32 3.15 5.27
CA GLY A 43 -5.61 3.28 3.99
C GLY A 43 -5.44 1.92 3.28
N VAL A 44 -5.09 0.87 4.04
CA VAL A 44 -5.01 -0.51 3.53
C VAL A 44 -6.38 -1.00 3.06
N GLU A 45 -7.43 -0.80 3.85
CA GLU A 45 -8.78 -1.23 3.48
C GLU A 45 -9.26 -0.52 2.20
N LEU A 46 -9.01 0.77 2.06
CA LEU A 46 -9.34 1.52 0.84
C LEU A 46 -8.53 1.01 -0.37
N SER A 47 -7.25 0.68 -0.17
CA SER A 47 -6.39 0.19 -1.25
C SER A 47 -6.90 -1.11 -1.88
N LYS A 48 -7.64 -1.95 -1.14
CA LYS A 48 -8.24 -3.20 -1.62
C LYS A 48 -9.18 -3.03 -2.80
N GLY A 49 -9.65 -1.82 -3.09
CA GLY A 49 -10.43 -1.49 -4.28
C GLY A 49 -9.61 -1.28 -5.56
N CYS A 50 -8.26 -1.28 -5.49
CA CYS A 50 -7.41 -1.00 -6.64
C CYS A 50 -7.55 -2.09 -7.74
N PRO A 51 -7.85 -1.72 -9.00
CA PRO A 51 -7.98 -2.69 -10.10
C PRO A 51 -6.69 -3.46 -10.41
N ILE A 52 -5.53 -2.99 -9.94
CA ILE A 52 -4.24 -3.64 -10.18
C ILE A 52 -4.20 -5.09 -9.67
N PHE A 53 -5.05 -5.44 -8.70
CA PHE A 53 -5.15 -6.81 -8.19
C PHE A 53 -5.77 -7.78 -9.19
N GLU A 54 -6.57 -7.31 -10.15
CA GLU A 54 -7.16 -8.17 -11.19
C GLU A 54 -6.08 -8.79 -12.09
N VAL A 55 -4.94 -8.09 -12.21
CA VAL A 55 -3.76 -8.50 -12.98
C VAL A 55 -2.59 -8.95 -12.07
N GLU A 56 -2.89 -9.41 -10.85
CA GLU A 56 -1.90 -9.92 -9.88
C GLU A 56 -0.83 -8.91 -9.45
N GLY A 57 -1.11 -7.61 -9.58
CA GLY A 57 -0.19 -6.59 -9.13
C GLY A 57 -0.25 -6.33 -7.62
N THR A 58 0.44 -5.26 -7.22
CA THR A 58 0.73 -4.95 -5.82
C THR A 58 0.53 -3.47 -5.54
N VAL A 59 0.05 -3.13 -4.34
CA VAL A 59 -0.07 -1.75 -3.86
C VAL A 59 0.74 -1.60 -2.57
N GLU A 60 1.61 -0.59 -2.54
CA GLU A 60 2.31 -0.16 -1.32
C GLU A 60 1.56 1.03 -0.70
N VAL A 61 1.01 0.84 0.49
CA VAL A 61 0.32 1.89 1.24
C VAL A 61 1.32 2.58 2.17
N ARG A 62 1.47 3.88 1.97
CA ARG A 62 2.40 4.73 2.71
C ARG A 62 1.67 5.98 3.18
N PRO A 63 1.75 6.35 4.46
CA PRO A 63 1.33 7.67 4.88
C PRO A 63 2.26 8.72 4.24
N VAL A 64 1.69 9.88 3.95
CA VAL A 64 2.42 11.03 3.43
C VAL A 64 2.87 11.86 4.63
N MET A 65 4.14 12.27 4.63
CA MET A 65 4.62 13.22 5.64
C MET A 65 3.87 14.54 5.44
N LYS A 66 3.19 15.02 6.48
CA LYS A 66 2.65 16.39 6.47
C LYS A 66 3.85 17.34 6.43
N LEU A 67 3.95 18.15 5.37
CA LEU A 67 4.86 19.27 5.36
C LEU A 67 4.23 20.35 6.25
N ASN A 68 4.68 20.43 7.50
CA ASN A 68 4.35 21.56 8.36
C ASN A 68 5.14 22.77 7.85
N MET A 69 4.45 23.67 7.15
CA MET A 69 4.92 25.04 6.94
C MET A 69 4.73 25.87 8.20
#